data_AF-A0A7R9TS16-F1
#
_entry.id   AF-A0A7R9TS16-F1
#
_cell.length_a   1.000
_cell.length_b   1.000
_cell.length_c   1.000
_cell.angle_alpha   90.00
_cell.angle_beta   90.00
_cell.angle_gamma   90.00
#
_symmetry.space_group_name_H-M   'P 1'
#
loop_
_entity.id
_entity.type
_entity.pdbx_description
1 polymer ?
#
loop_
_entity_poly.entity_id
_entity_poly.type
_entity_poly.pdbx_seq_one_letter_code
_entity_poly.pdbx_strand_id
1 'polypeptide(L)'
;AGPNAAAVVREHIDEVDERFLTMLDMYTKMAEKDGEPEVVGRLRQLLQVIFEEKQKTLRPEIRLLNELLQAKDTNERELALGAAPDALTSDDGYFFGLVDRMRGDVSAQRTNPQRERTVKLLDEIRSMAKRALKRRAAAAGAPPPTARPASPPRT
;
A
#
# COMPACT_ATOMS: atom_id res chain seq x y z
N ALA A 1 10.98 -29.36 11.38
CA ALA A 1 10.19 -28.15 11.05
C ALA A 1 10.96 -26.96 11.61
N GLY A 2 11.58 -26.16 10.73
CA GLY A 2 12.32 -24.97 11.17
C GLY A 2 11.36 -23.95 11.79
N PRO A 3 11.88 -23.00 12.61
CA PRO A 3 11.07 -21.93 13.15
C PRO A 3 10.31 -21.23 12.01
N ASN A 4 9.04 -20.92 12.26
CA ASN A 4 8.22 -20.16 11.31
C ASN A 4 8.88 -18.81 11.11
N ALA A 5 9.54 -18.60 9.96
CA ALA A 5 10.31 -17.40 9.67
C ALA A 5 9.49 -16.11 9.91
N ALA A 6 8.18 -16.14 9.65
CA ALA A 6 7.29 -15.02 9.94
C ALA A 6 7.14 -14.71 11.43
N ALA A 7 7.17 -15.72 12.30
CA ALA A 7 7.10 -15.51 13.75
C ALA A 7 8.38 -14.84 14.28
N VAL A 8 9.55 -15.32 13.85
CA VAL A 8 10.84 -14.75 14.25
C VAL A 8 11.01 -13.33 13.70
N VAL A 9 10.66 -13.12 12.43
CA VAL A 9 10.71 -11.79 11.81
C VAL A 9 9.78 -10.81 12.53
N ARG A 10 8.58 -11.24 12.93
CA ARG A 10 7.65 -10.39 13.69
C ARG A 10 8.21 -9.99 15.05
N GLU A 11 8.82 -10.93 15.76
CA GLU A 11 9.42 -10.69 17.08
C GLU A 11 10.56 -9.66 17.02
N HIS A 12 11.34 -9.67 15.94
CA HIS A 12 12.51 -8.80 15.76
C HIS A 12 12.30 -7.71 14.70
N ILE A 13 11.06 -7.40 14.30
CA ILE A 13 10.81 -6.52 13.14
C ILE A 13 11.36 -5.10 13.32
N ASP A 14 11.43 -4.65 14.58
CA ASP A 14 11.96 -3.33 14.94
C ASP A 14 13.49 -3.27 14.85
N GLU A 15 14.17 -4.42 14.97
CA GLU A 15 15.63 -4.54 14.82
C GLU A 15 16.05 -4.65 13.35
N VAL A 16 15.11 -4.97 12.44
CA VAL A 16 15.40 -5.05 11.00
C VAL A 16 15.56 -3.65 10.42
N ASP A 17 16.81 -3.22 10.22
CA ASP A 17 17.16 -1.92 9.67
C ASP A 17 17.66 -1.98 8.21
N GLU A 18 18.00 -0.83 7.64
CA GLU A 18 18.52 -0.73 6.27
C GLU A 18 19.85 -1.49 6.10
N ARG A 19 20.66 -1.58 7.18
CA ARG A 19 21.92 -2.31 7.17
C ARG A 19 21.67 -3.82 7.07
N PHE A 20 20.70 -4.34 7.81
CA PHE A 20 20.28 -5.74 7.70
C PHE A 20 19.79 -6.07 6.29
N LEU A 21 18.93 -5.22 5.71
CA LEU A 21 18.43 -5.40 4.35
C LEU A 21 19.56 -5.38 3.30
N THR A 22 20.53 -4.48 3.48
CA THR A 22 21.71 -4.40 2.61
C THR A 22 22.56 -5.67 2.69
N MET A 23 22.79 -6.21 3.89
CA MET A 23 23.51 -7.47 4.06
C MET A 23 22.75 -8.64 3.42
N LEU A 24 21.42 -8.68 3.57
CA LEU A 24 20.59 -9.74 2.99
C LEU A 24 20.64 -9.74 1.46
N ASP A 25 20.58 -8.56 0.83
CA ASP A 25 20.75 -8.41 -0.63
C ASP A 25 22.15 -8.85 -1.09
N MET A 26 23.20 -8.45 -0.35
CA MET A 26 24.57 -8.87 -0.63
C MET A 26 24.72 -10.41 -0.59
N TYR A 27 24.21 -11.06 0.44
CA TYR A 27 24.26 -12.53 0.56
C TYR A 27 23.44 -13.22 -0.53
N THR A 28 22.31 -12.63 -0.93
CA THR A 28 21.50 -13.15 -2.04
C THR A 28 22.30 -13.15 -3.34
N LYS A 29 22.99 -12.04 -3.64
CA LYS A 29 23.85 -11.91 -4.83
C LYS A 29 25.04 -12.87 -4.81
N MET A 30 25.63 -13.10 -3.64
CA MET A 30 26.70 -14.08 -3.48
C MET A 30 26.20 -15.51 -3.77
N ALA A 31 25.07 -15.91 -3.18
CA ALA A 31 24.47 -17.22 -3.43
C ALA A 31 24.05 -17.42 -4.90
N GLU A 32 23.58 -16.35 -5.58
CA GLU A 32 23.32 -16.37 -7.02
C GLU A 32 24.59 -16.63 -7.83
N LYS A 33 25.68 -15.94 -7.47
CA LYS A 33 26.98 -16.10 -8.14
C LYS A 33 27.57 -17.49 -7.94
N ASP A 34 27.40 -18.06 -6.75
CA ASP A 34 27.95 -19.36 -6.38
C ASP A 34 27.09 -20.54 -6.88
N GLY A 35 25.94 -20.24 -7.52
CA GLY A 35 25.09 -21.27 -8.12
C GLY A 35 24.28 -22.07 -7.09
N GLU A 36 23.86 -21.42 -6.00
CA GLU A 36 23.15 -22.03 -4.86
C GLU A 36 21.65 -21.66 -4.87
N PRO A 37 20.83 -22.23 -5.77
CA PRO A 37 19.45 -21.78 -5.99
C PRO A 37 18.53 -21.99 -4.78
N GLU A 38 18.80 -23.01 -3.95
CA GLU A 38 18.03 -23.23 -2.72
C GLU A 38 18.26 -22.11 -1.70
N VAL A 39 19.51 -21.65 -1.58
CA VAL A 39 19.87 -20.56 -0.67
C VAL A 39 19.25 -19.25 -1.15
N VAL A 40 19.36 -18.96 -2.45
CA VAL A 40 18.70 -17.80 -3.08
C VAL A 40 17.20 -17.81 -2.81
N GLY A 41 16.54 -18.96 -2.97
CA GLY A 41 15.11 -19.11 -2.70
C GLY A 41 14.76 -18.75 -1.25
N ARG A 42 15.51 -19.27 -0.28
CA ARG A 42 15.28 -18.99 1.15
C ARG A 42 15.52 -17.52 1.50
N LEU A 43 16.57 -16.89 0.96
CA LEU A 43 16.88 -15.48 1.22
C LEU A 43 15.82 -14.55 0.63
N ARG A 44 15.36 -14.83 -0.59
CA ARG A 44 14.26 -14.08 -1.21
C ARG A 44 12.94 -14.23 -0.44
N GLN A 45 12.63 -15.45 0.01
CA GLN A 45 11.47 -15.70 0.85
C GLN A 45 11.54 -14.93 2.17
N LEU A 46 12.72 -14.90 2.81
CA LEU A 46 12.93 -14.12 4.03
C LEU A 46 12.74 -12.62 3.79
N LEU A 47 13.30 -12.09 2.69
CA LEU A 47 13.14 -10.69 2.31
C LEU A 47 11.66 -10.33 2.12
N GLN A 48 10.88 -11.20 1.46
CA GLN A 48 9.45 -11.01 1.29
C GLN A 48 8.72 -10.97 2.66
N VAL A 49 9.00 -11.93 3.54
CA VAL A 49 8.38 -11.98 4.88
C VAL A 49 8.70 -10.72 5.70
N ILE A 50 9.94 -10.24 5.63
CA ILE A 50 10.36 -8.99 6.27
C ILE A 50 9.55 -7.80 5.74
N PHE A 51 9.40 -7.67 4.43
CA PHE A 51 8.61 -6.58 3.86
C PHE A 51 7.14 -6.66 4.27
N GLU A 52 6.55 -7.85 4.27
CA GLU A 52 5.17 -8.06 4.70
C GLU A 52 4.96 -7.68 6.18
N GLU A 53 5.86 -8.08 7.08
CA GLU A 53 5.76 -7.73 8.50
C GLU A 53 6.08 -6.25 8.76
N LYS A 54 7.07 -5.65 8.06
CA LYS A 54 7.33 -4.19 8.10
C LYS A 54 6.10 -3.41 7.64
N GLN A 55 5.41 -3.85 6.58
CA GLN A 55 4.19 -3.19 6.14
C GLN A 55 3.09 -3.25 7.20
N LYS A 56 3.01 -4.32 8.00
CA LYS A 56 2.00 -4.42 9.07
C LYS A 56 2.19 -3.36 10.17
N THR A 57 3.43 -2.95 10.45
CA THR A 57 3.72 -1.91 11.44
C THR A 57 3.50 -0.49 10.90
N LEU A 58 3.45 -0.32 9.57
CA LEU A 58 3.12 0.97 8.97
C LEU A 58 1.66 1.35 9.26
N ARG A 59 1.46 2.66 9.45
CA ARG A 59 0.13 3.25 9.52
C ARG A 59 -0.67 2.91 8.24
N PRO A 60 -2.00 2.64 8.34
CA PRO A 60 -2.84 2.30 7.20
C PRO A 60 -2.70 3.26 6.02
N GLU A 61 -2.56 4.56 6.29
CA GLU A 61 -2.41 5.60 5.29
C GLU A 61 -1.08 5.50 4.51
N ILE A 62 0.01 5.11 5.19
CA ILE A 62 1.33 4.94 4.55
C ILE A 62 1.31 3.68 3.67
N ARG A 63 0.73 2.58 4.16
CA ARG A 63 0.54 1.36 3.35
C ARG A 63 -0.22 1.66 2.06
N LEU A 64 -1.37 2.31 2.20
CA LEU A 64 -2.20 2.67 1.06
C LEU A 64 -1.42 3.54 0.06
N LEU A 65 -0.68 4.55 0.52
CA LEU A 65 0.11 5.38 -0.39
C LEU A 65 1.16 4.55 -1.16
N ASN A 66 1.86 3.64 -0.49
CA ASN A 66 2.84 2.77 -1.13
C ASN A 66 2.21 1.87 -2.19
N GLU A 67 1.05 1.27 -1.89
CA GLU A 67 0.29 0.46 -2.86
C GLU A 67 -0.13 1.29 -4.09
N LEU A 68 -0.60 2.52 -3.88
CA LEU A 68 -1.05 3.41 -4.96
C LEU A 68 0.09 3.88 -5.87
N LEU A 69 1.29 4.08 -5.31
CA LEU A 69 2.49 4.42 -6.07
C LEU A 69 3.00 3.24 -6.91
N GLN A 70 2.84 2.01 -6.42
CA GLN A 70 3.29 0.78 -7.09
C GLN A 70 2.28 0.23 -8.09
N ALA A 71 1.00 0.60 -7.95
CA ALA A 71 -0.07 0.19 -8.86
C ALA A 71 0.25 0.59 -10.31
N LYS A 72 0.07 -0.38 -11.22
CA LYS A 72 0.43 -0.28 -12.64
C LYS A 72 -0.51 0.64 -13.41
N ASP A 73 -1.77 0.67 -13.01
CA ASP A 73 -2.82 1.42 -13.70
C ASP A 73 -3.87 1.98 -12.74
N THR A 74 -4.83 2.71 -13.31
CA THR A 74 -5.92 3.35 -12.57
C THR A 74 -6.83 2.32 -11.89
N ASN A 75 -7.04 1.15 -12.49
CA ASN A 75 -7.94 0.13 -11.95
C ASN A 75 -7.34 -0.51 -10.68
N GLU A 76 -6.06 -0.86 -10.71
CA GLU A 76 -5.33 -1.33 -9.52
C GLU A 76 -5.39 -0.30 -8.38
N ARG A 77 -5.28 1.00 -8.70
CA ARG A 77 -5.43 2.07 -7.70
C ARG A 77 -6.83 2.16 -7.13
N GLU A 78 -7.87 2.01 -7.94
CA GLU A 78 -9.26 2.02 -7.45
C GLU A 78 -9.54 0.83 -6.52
N LEU A 79 -9.00 -0.35 -6.84
CA LEU A 79 -9.09 -1.53 -5.99
C LEU A 79 -8.39 -1.30 -4.63
N ALA A 80 -7.18 -0.76 -4.63
CA ALA A 80 -6.44 -0.44 -3.39
C ALA A 80 -7.19 0.57 -2.52
N LEU A 81 -7.75 1.64 -3.11
CA LEU A 81 -8.57 2.63 -2.41
C LEU A 81 -9.82 2.02 -1.77
N GLY A 82 -10.44 1.04 -2.44
CA GLY A 82 -11.59 0.31 -1.92
C GLY A 82 -11.24 -0.65 -0.77
N ALA A 83 -10.06 -1.26 -0.82
CA ALA A 83 -9.58 -2.24 0.16
C ALA A 83 -9.08 -1.62 1.47
N ALA A 84 -8.78 -0.32 1.49
CA ALA A 84 -8.23 0.39 2.66
C ALA A 84 -9.19 1.48 3.20
N PRO A 85 -10.40 1.13 3.65
CA PRO A 85 -11.36 2.12 4.16
C PRO A 85 -10.81 2.90 5.37
N ASP A 86 -10.03 2.26 6.24
CA ASP A 86 -9.55 2.89 7.46
C ASP A 86 -8.41 3.90 7.22
N ALA A 87 -7.83 3.89 6.01
CA ALA A 87 -6.81 4.85 5.61
C ALA A 87 -7.39 6.18 5.12
N LEU A 88 -8.68 6.22 4.75
CA LEU A 88 -9.37 7.40 4.23
C LEU A 88 -10.52 7.80 5.16
N THR A 89 -10.17 8.47 6.26
CA THR A 89 -11.13 8.84 7.31
C THR A 89 -11.76 10.22 7.10
N SER A 90 -11.01 11.20 6.60
CA SER A 90 -11.48 12.56 6.33
C SER A 90 -10.68 13.24 5.21
N ASP A 91 -11.24 14.31 4.61
CA ASP A 91 -10.58 15.05 3.52
C ASP A 91 -9.33 15.82 3.98
N ASP A 92 -9.26 16.13 5.28
CA ASP A 92 -8.09 16.72 5.94
C ASP A 92 -7.29 15.66 6.75
N GLY A 93 -7.54 14.38 6.47
CA GLY A 93 -6.94 13.27 7.18
C GLY A 93 -5.44 13.12 6.90
N TYR A 94 -4.77 12.29 7.72
CA TYR A 94 -3.33 12.10 7.64
C TYR A 94 -2.87 11.64 6.24
N PHE A 95 -3.65 10.82 5.55
CA PHE A 95 -3.35 10.40 4.17
C PHE A 95 -3.18 11.60 3.22
N PHE A 96 -4.10 12.56 3.24
CA PHE A 96 -4.04 13.72 2.35
C PHE A 96 -2.87 14.64 2.71
N GLY A 97 -2.62 14.85 4.01
CA GLY A 97 -1.43 15.57 4.46
C GLY A 97 -0.11 14.91 4.05
N LEU A 98 -0.06 13.58 4.04
CA LEU A 98 1.11 12.81 3.57
C LEU A 98 1.33 13.00 2.06
N VAL A 99 0.28 12.89 1.25
CA VAL A 99 0.36 13.12 -0.20
C VAL A 99 0.78 14.56 -0.50
N ASP A 100 0.20 15.54 0.19
CA ASP A 100 0.50 16.96 -0.01
C ASP A 100 1.96 17.29 0.38
N ARG A 101 2.48 16.71 1.47
CA ARG A 101 3.89 16.83 1.85
C ARG A 101 4.81 16.25 0.77
N MET A 102 4.57 15.01 0.35
CA MET A 102 5.42 14.35 -0.63
C MET A 102 5.38 15.07 -1.99
N ARG A 103 4.22 15.59 -2.38
CA ARG A 103 4.08 16.48 -3.54
C ARG A 103 4.92 17.75 -3.40
N GLY A 104 4.91 18.38 -2.23
CA GLY A 104 5.77 19.51 -1.90
C GLY A 104 7.25 19.18 -2.02
N ASP A 105 7.69 18.08 -1.40
CA ASP A 105 9.07 17.62 -1.41
C ASP A 105 9.57 17.35 -2.84
N VAL A 106 8.78 16.64 -3.64
CA VAL A 106 9.09 16.37 -5.06
C VAL A 106 9.08 17.67 -5.87
N SER A 107 8.12 18.57 -5.64
CA SER A 107 8.04 19.83 -6.39
C SER A 107 9.21 20.77 -6.10
N ALA A 108 9.78 20.71 -4.90
CA ALA A 108 10.98 21.46 -4.52
C ALA A 108 12.26 20.94 -5.19
N GLN A 109 12.25 19.74 -5.76
CA GLN A 109 13.39 19.19 -6.51
C GLN A 109 13.59 19.93 -7.84
N ARG A 110 14.82 19.87 -8.34
CA ARG A 110 15.19 20.44 -9.64
C ARG A 110 14.29 19.90 -10.76
N THR A 111 13.84 20.79 -11.64
CA THR A 111 13.00 20.45 -12.79
C THR A 111 13.64 19.37 -13.65
N ASN A 112 12.92 18.27 -13.79
CA ASN A 112 13.23 17.16 -14.69
C ASN A 112 11.94 16.40 -15.04
N PRO A 113 11.92 15.61 -16.13
CA PRO A 113 10.72 14.90 -16.57
C PRO A 113 10.17 13.91 -15.54
N GLN A 114 11.03 13.29 -14.73
CA GLN A 114 10.60 12.35 -13.69
C GLN A 114 9.81 13.07 -12.59
N ARG A 115 10.29 14.24 -12.16
CA ARG A 115 9.60 15.09 -11.19
C ARG A 115 8.18 15.42 -11.65
N GLU A 116 8.02 15.86 -12.89
CA GLU A 116 6.71 16.23 -13.43
C GLU A 116 5.74 15.06 -13.48
N ARG A 117 6.23 13.87 -13.87
CA ARG A 117 5.44 12.63 -13.85
C ARG A 117 5.02 12.26 -12.43
N THR A 118 5.94 12.35 -11.46
CA THR A 118 5.64 12.03 -10.06
C THR A 118 4.64 13.01 -9.45
N VAL A 119 4.79 14.32 -9.68
CA VAL A 119 3.81 15.31 -9.19
C VAL A 119 2.43 15.04 -9.79
N LYS A 120 2.36 14.79 -11.10
CA LYS A 120 1.09 14.47 -11.77
C LYS A 120 0.44 13.20 -11.19
N LEU A 121 1.23 12.15 -10.96
CA LEU A 121 0.73 10.92 -10.33
C LEU A 121 0.18 11.19 -8.92
N LEU A 122 0.82 12.05 -8.13
CA LEU A 122 0.34 12.41 -6.80
C LEU A 122 -0.95 13.20 -6.83
N ASP A 123 -1.08 14.14 -7.78
CA ASP A 123 -2.34 14.88 -7.99
C ASP A 123 -3.49 13.94 -8.41
N GLU A 124 -3.19 12.95 -9.26
CA GLU A 124 -4.14 11.90 -9.66
C GLU A 124 -4.57 11.04 -8.47
N ILE A 125 -3.60 10.51 -7.70
CA ILE A 125 -3.86 9.71 -6.49
C ILE A 125 -4.74 10.49 -5.50
N ARG A 126 -4.38 11.75 -5.22
CA ARG A 126 -5.15 12.62 -4.33
C ARG A 126 -6.58 12.78 -4.80
N SER A 127 -6.77 13.05 -6.10
CA SER A 127 -8.09 13.23 -6.69
C SER A 127 -8.93 11.96 -6.65
N MET A 128 -8.32 10.79 -6.90
CA MET A 128 -8.98 9.49 -6.80
C MET A 128 -9.42 9.20 -5.36
N ALA A 129 -8.55 9.44 -4.38
CA ALA A 129 -8.85 9.25 -2.97
C ALA A 129 -10.01 10.14 -2.49
N LYS A 130 -10.05 11.42 -2.89
CA LYS A 130 -11.18 12.32 -2.60
C LYS A 130 -12.49 11.80 -3.17
N ARG A 131 -12.48 11.31 -4.41
CA ARG A 131 -13.67 10.69 -5.03
C ARG A 131 -14.11 9.44 -4.29
N ALA A 132 -13.18 8.57 -3.90
CA ALA A 132 -13.47 7.36 -3.13
C ALA A 132 -14.11 7.70 -1.77
N LEU A 133 -13.53 8.67 -1.05
CA LEU A 133 -14.07 9.15 0.23
C LEU A 133 -15.49 9.72 0.07
N LYS A 134 -15.71 10.57 -0.94
CA LYS A 134 -17.04 11.15 -1.22
C LYS A 134 -18.08 10.08 -1.58
N ARG A 135 -17.71 9.10 -2.41
CA ARG A 135 -18.60 7.97 -2.78
C ARG A 135 -19.00 7.18 -1.54
N ARG A 136 -18.06 6.94 -0.63
CA ARG A 136 -18.33 6.20 0.61
C ARG A 136 -19.22 6.98 1.58
N ALA A 137 -18.98 8.29 1.73
CA ALA A 137 -19.86 9.15 2.52
C ALA A 137 -21.31 9.16 1.97
N ALA A 138 -21.46 9.21 0.65
CA ALA A 138 -22.77 9.12 0.00
C ALA A 138 -23.46 7.76 0.22
N ALA A 139 -22.70 6.65 0.17
CA ALA A 139 -23.22 5.31 0.43
C ALA A 139 -23.64 5.11 1.90
N ALA A 140 -22.91 5.71 2.84
CA ALA A 140 -23.23 5.64 4.27
C ALA A 140 -24.47 6.47 4.67
N GLY A 141 -24.82 7.50 3.89
CA GLY A 141 -25.98 8.36 4.13
C GLY A 141 -27.25 7.97 3.34
N ALA A 142 -27.20 6.94 2.50
CA ALA A 142 -28.36 6.50 1.71
C ALA A 142 -29.33 5.65 2.57
N PRO A 143 -30.65 5.92 2.54
CA PRO A 143 -31.62 5.04 3.19
C PRO A 143 -31.54 3.64 2.56
N PRO A 144 -31.75 2.55 3.33
CA PRO A 144 -31.76 1.20 2.78
C PRO A 144 -32.78 1.12 1.63
N PRO A 145 -32.48 0.38 0.55
CA PRO A 145 -33.43 0.22 -0.55
C PRO A 145 -34.74 -0.30 0.04
N THR A 146 -35.78 0.52 -0.05
CA THR A 146 -37.11 0.16 0.46
C THR A 146 -37.49 -1.16 -0.18
N ALA A 147 -37.69 -2.17 0.67
CA ALA A 147 -38.11 -3.49 0.25
C ALA A 147 -39.34 -3.33 -0.64
N ARG A 148 -39.18 -3.76 -1.90
CA ARG A 148 -40.22 -3.76 -2.92
C ARG A 148 -41.46 -4.42 -2.32
N PRO A 149 -42.64 -3.76 -2.26
CA PRO A 149 -43.82 -4.36 -1.66
C PRO A 149 -44.15 -5.65 -2.42
N ALA A 150 -44.29 -6.74 -1.66
CA ALA A 150 -44.68 -8.04 -2.19
C ALA A 150 -45.97 -7.87 -3.00
N SER A 151 -45.94 -8.30 -4.26
CA SER A 151 -47.12 -8.33 -5.11
C SER A 151 -48.25 -9.10 -4.41
N PRO A 152 -49.49 -8.58 -4.40
CA PRO A 152 -50.59 -9.29 -3.75
C PRO A 152 -50.87 -10.61 -4.46
N PRO A 153 -51.35 -11.64 -3.71
CA PRO A 153 -51.70 -12.92 -4.30
C PRO A 153 -52.86 -12.73 -5.28
N ARG A 154 -52.71 -13.28 -6.49
CA ARG A 154 -53.81 -13.41 -7.46
C ARG A 154 -54.82 -14.42 -6.91
N THR A 155 -56.03 -13.97 -6.64
CA THR A 155 -57.24 -14.81 -6.50
C THR A 155 -57.77 -15.21 -7.86
#